data_AF-A0A1H5U1K7-F1
#
_entry.id   AF-A0A1H5U1K7-F1
#
_cell.length_a   1.000
_cell.length_b   1.000
_cell.length_c   1.000
_cell.angle_alpha   90.00
_cell.angle_beta   90.00
_cell.angle_gamma   90.00
#
_symmetry.space_group_name_H-M   'P 1'
#
loop_
_entity.id
_entity.type
_entity.pdbx_description
1 polymer ?
#
loop_
_entity_poly.entity_id
_entity_poly.type
_entity_poly.pdbx_seq_one_letter_code
_entity_poly.pdbx_strand_id
1 'polypeptide(L)'
;MNRKISVSGLTHDSASAFVSMMGIINGRCSVIWENADPGQADVLLVAASEARHLPAGKGDKPCIVVYPSSQNRPNAPFTLSHPFRAMNMIRVLEDVARALPG
;
A
#
# COMPACT_ATOMS: atom_id res chain seq x y z
N MET A 1 -5.84 -15.08 8.17
CA MET A 1 -4.80 -14.29 8.87
C MET A 1 -5.02 -12.84 8.51
N ASN A 2 -4.94 -11.93 9.48
CA ASN A 2 -5.14 -10.50 9.25
C ASN A 2 -3.77 -9.84 9.11
N ARG A 3 -3.63 -8.93 8.15
CA ARG A 3 -2.42 -8.14 7.91
C ARG A 3 -2.77 -6.67 8.01
N LYS A 4 -1.83 -5.89 8.54
CA LYS A 4 -2.03 -4.47 8.81
C LYS A 4 -1.28 -3.63 7.79
N ILE A 5 -1.96 -2.65 7.21
CA ILE A 5 -1.37 -1.66 6.32
C ILE A 5 -1.58 -0.27 6.91
N SER A 6 -0.58 0.61 6.80
CA SER A 6 -0.73 2.00 7.20
C SER A 6 -0.60 2.92 6.00
N VAL A 7 -1.54 3.86 5.88
CA VAL A 7 -1.47 4.92 4.87
C VAL A 7 -0.64 6.09 5.41
N SER A 8 0.52 6.33 4.80
CA SER A 8 1.48 7.35 5.25
C SER A 8 1.86 8.28 4.09
N GLY A 9 1.72 9.59 4.29
CA GLY A 9 2.18 10.57 3.29
C GLY A 9 1.38 10.62 1.99
N LEU A 10 0.17 10.04 1.95
CA LEU A 10 -0.80 10.32 0.88
C LEU A 10 -1.60 11.58 1.18
N THR A 11 -2.12 12.24 0.14
CA THR A 11 -3.15 13.27 0.31
C THR A 11 -4.40 12.64 0.92
N HIS A 12 -5.21 13.46 1.60
CA HIS A 12 -6.46 13.01 2.22
C HIS A 12 -7.36 12.23 1.24
N ASP A 13 -7.51 12.71 0.02
CA ASP A 13 -8.36 12.08 -1.00
C ASP A 13 -7.84 10.71 -1.42
N SER A 14 -6.53 10.59 -1.67
CA SER A 14 -5.92 9.29 -2.01
C SER A 14 -5.94 8.33 -0.83
N ALA A 15 -5.75 8.81 0.40
CA ALA A 15 -5.86 7.98 1.59
C ALA A 15 -7.28 7.45 1.78
N SER A 16 -8.29 8.33 1.68
CA SER A 16 -9.70 7.97 1.78
C SER A 16 -10.11 6.97 0.68
N ALA A 17 -9.74 7.24 -0.58
CA ALA A 17 -10.03 6.35 -1.70
C ALA A 17 -9.40 4.96 -1.53
N PHE A 18 -8.18 4.88 -0.98
CA PHE A 18 -7.53 3.60 -0.69
C PHE A 18 -8.30 2.83 0.38
N VAL A 19 -8.64 3.46 1.51
CA VAL A 19 -9.36 2.81 2.61
C VAL A 19 -10.76 2.35 2.17
N SER A 20 -11.48 3.18 1.42
CA SER A 20 -12.79 2.79 0.86
C SER A 20 -12.65 1.59 -0.09
N MET A 21 -11.66 1.60 -0.98
CA MET A 21 -11.39 0.46 -1.87
C MET A 21 -11.01 -0.80 -1.10
N MET A 22 -10.24 -0.67 -0.02
CA MET A 22 -9.85 -1.79 0.83
C MET A 22 -11.08 -2.49 1.42
N GLY A 23 -12.10 -1.73 1.84
CA GLY A 23 -13.39 -2.30 2.28
C GLY A 23 -14.13 -3.09 1.20
N ILE A 24 -13.97 -2.73 -0.08
CA ILE A 24 -14.59 -3.42 -1.22
C ILE A 24 -13.85 -4.71 -1.58
N ILE A 25 -12.51 -4.71 -1.47
CA ILE A 25 -11.68 -5.84 -1.90
C ILE A 25 -11.33 -6.81 -0.78
N ASN A 26 -11.54 -6.43 0.49
CA ASN A 26 -11.41 -7.35 1.62
C ASN A 26 -12.39 -8.51 1.45
N GLY A 27 -11.86 -9.74 1.45
CA GLY A 27 -12.58 -10.97 1.07
C GLY A 27 -12.32 -11.45 -0.36
N ARG A 28 -11.63 -10.65 -1.18
CA ARG A 28 -11.09 -11.05 -2.49
C ARG A 28 -9.58 -11.27 -2.48
N CYS A 29 -8.93 -11.01 -1.35
CA CYS A 29 -7.53 -11.30 -1.11
C CYS A 29 -7.39 -12.55 -0.21
N SER A 30 -6.24 -13.22 -0.24
CA SER A 30 -5.86 -14.37 0.58
C SER A 30 -5.76 -14.04 2.08
N VAL A 31 -5.56 -12.77 2.40
CA VAL A 31 -5.56 -12.21 3.76
C VAL A 31 -6.54 -11.05 3.85
N ILE A 32 -7.00 -10.76 5.07
CA ILE A 32 -7.81 -9.59 5.36
C ILE A 32 -6.85 -8.43 5.68
N TRP A 33 -6.99 -7.32 4.98
CA TRP A 33 -6.19 -6.12 5.20
C TRP A 33 -6.92 -5.13 6.11
N GLU A 34 -6.22 -4.67 7.14
CA GLU A 34 -6.74 -3.70 8.11
C GLU A 34 -5.90 -2.42 8.08
N ASN A 35 -6.55 -1.27 8.14
CA ASN A 35 -5.83 0.00 8.28
C ASN A 35 -5.38 0.14 9.73
N ALA A 36 -4.10 0.43 9.95
CA ALA A 36 -3.52 0.59 11.27
C ALA A 36 -2.53 1.76 11.33
N ASP A 37 -2.13 2.12 12.54
CA ASP A 37 -1.07 3.10 12.75
C ASP A 37 0.27 2.59 12.19
N PRO A 38 1.17 3.47 11.69
CA PRO A 38 2.44 3.07 11.08
C PRO A 38 3.31 2.19 11.99
N GLY A 39 3.23 2.41 13.31
CA GLY A 39 3.96 1.60 14.30
C GLY A 39 3.51 0.13 14.33
N GLN A 40 2.23 -0.13 14.06
CA GLN A 40 1.62 -1.46 14.13
C GLN A 40 1.44 -2.14 12.77
N ALA A 41 1.64 -1.43 11.67
CA ALA A 41 1.44 -1.98 10.34
C ALA A 41 2.55 -2.94 9.93
N ASP A 42 2.20 -3.96 9.13
CA ASP A 42 3.16 -4.84 8.45
C ASP A 42 3.72 -4.19 7.19
N VAL A 43 2.91 -3.32 6.55
CA VAL A 43 3.19 -2.68 5.26
C VAL A 43 2.88 -1.20 5.34
N LEU A 44 3.68 -0.37 4.68
CA LEU A 44 3.42 1.07 4.55
C LEU A 44 2.98 1.42 3.13
N LEU A 45 1.94 2.24 3.00
CA LEU A 45 1.51 2.82 1.73
C LEU A 45 2.02 4.27 1.68
N VAL A 46 2.86 4.61 0.70
CA VAL A 46 3.59 5.89 0.64
C VAL A 46 3.44 6.57 -0.72
N ALA A 47 3.39 7.91 -0.75
CA ALA A 47 3.41 8.64 -2.02
C ALA A 47 4.79 8.53 -2.70
N ALA A 48 4.80 8.52 -4.03
CA ALA A 48 6.05 8.49 -4.80
C ALA A 48 6.97 9.71 -4.55
N SER A 49 6.41 10.86 -4.19
CA SER A 49 7.19 12.04 -3.77
C SER A 49 7.91 11.82 -2.43
N GLU A 50 7.26 11.10 -1.51
CA GLU A 50 7.77 10.80 -0.17
C GLU A 50 8.69 9.57 -0.15
N ALA A 51 8.58 8.68 -1.15
CA ALA A 51 9.42 7.50 -1.27
C ALA A 51 10.93 7.81 -1.34
N ARG A 52 11.31 9.02 -1.78
CA ARG A 52 12.72 9.49 -1.79
C ARG A 52 13.23 9.96 -0.43
N HIS A 53 12.31 10.30 0.48
CA HIS A 53 12.61 10.82 1.83
C HIS A 53 12.43 9.76 2.91
N LEU A 54 12.03 8.53 2.55
CA LEU A 54 12.07 7.42 3.50
C LEU A 54 13.54 7.18 3.87
N PRO A 55 13.94 7.42 5.14
CA PRO A 55 15.30 7.17 5.55
C PRO A 55 15.62 5.70 5.28
N ALA A 56 16.64 5.45 4.46
CA ALA A 56 17.20 4.12 4.30
C ALA A 56 17.58 3.62 5.69
N GLY A 57 16.80 2.67 6.23
CA GLY A 57 17.07 2.05 7.53
C GLY A 57 16.13 2.40 8.69
N LYS A 58 14.99 3.06 8.50
CA LYS A 58 13.96 3.14 9.56
C LYS A 58 12.77 2.20 9.31
N GLY A 59 13.09 0.90 9.34
CA GLY A 59 12.17 -0.23 9.53
C GLY A 59 11.99 -1.12 8.30
N ASP A 60 12.34 -2.40 8.41
CA ASP A 60 12.24 -3.50 7.42
C ASP A 60 10.83 -3.76 6.83
N LYS A 61 9.90 -2.83 6.94
CA LYS A 61 8.52 -3.00 6.49
C LYS A 61 8.43 -2.74 4.99
N PRO A 62 7.93 -3.68 4.17
CA PRO A 62 7.74 -3.45 2.76
C PRO A 62 6.82 -2.24 2.53
N CYS A 63 7.13 -1.48 1.48
CA CYS A 63 6.42 -0.28 1.11
C CYS A 63 5.70 -0.46 -0.24
N ILE A 64 4.46 -0.02 -0.32
CA ILE A 64 3.70 0.11 -1.56
C ILE A 64 3.72 1.58 -1.97
N VAL A 65 4.34 1.88 -3.11
CA VAL A 65 4.48 3.24 -3.61
C VAL A 65 3.27 3.63 -4.45
N VAL A 66 2.55 4.66 -4.04
CA VAL A 66 1.41 5.22 -4.76
C VAL A 66 1.87 6.37 -5.65
N TYR A 67 1.48 6.32 -6.92
CA TYR A 67 1.83 7.35 -7.90
C TYR A 67 0.60 7.73 -8.74
N PRO A 68 0.48 8.98 -9.22
CA PRO A 68 -0.56 9.35 -10.17
C PRO A 68 -0.43 8.54 -11.47
N SER A 69 -1.55 8.06 -12.02
CA SER A 69 -1.57 7.35 -13.30
C SER A 69 -1.10 8.18 -14.50
N SER A 70 -1.03 9.51 -14.36
CA SER A 70 -0.42 10.42 -15.33
C SER A 70 1.11 10.45 -15.29
N GLN A 71 1.72 9.82 -14.29
CA GLN A 71 3.17 9.73 -14.12
C GLN A 71 3.69 8.34 -14.47
N ASN A 72 4.99 8.27 -14.79
CA ASN A 72 5.66 7.00 -15.01
C ASN A 72 5.68 6.15 -13.73
N ARG A 73 5.53 4.83 -13.90
CA ARG A 73 5.61 3.87 -12.80
C ARG A 73 6.97 4.00 -12.09
N PRO A 74 6.98 4.24 -10.76
CA PRO A 74 8.21 4.26 -9.98
C PRO A 74 8.94 2.91 -10.04
N ASN A 75 10.27 2.95 -9.99
CA ASN A 75 11.08 1.74 -9.83
C ASN A 75 11.05 1.28 -8.36
N ALA A 76 9.97 0.59 -7.98
CA ALA A 76 9.76 0.02 -6.66
C ALA A 76 9.10 -1.36 -6.77
N PRO A 77 9.35 -2.29 -5.83
CA PRO A 77 8.84 -3.66 -5.91
C PRO A 77 7.30 -3.71 -5.92
N PHE A 78 6.66 -2.86 -5.12
CA PHE A 78 5.21 -2.76 -5.04
C PHE A 78 4.78 -1.33 -5.37
N THR A 79 3.90 -1.19 -6.36
CA THR A 79 3.45 0.13 -6.82
C THR A 79 1.95 0.11 -7.12
N LEU A 80 1.24 1.18 -6.76
CA LEU A 80 -0.17 1.38 -7.08
C LEU A 80 -0.38 2.73 -7.78
N SER A 81 -1.06 2.70 -8.93
CA SER A 81 -1.48 3.93 -9.60
C SER A 81 -2.75 4.49 -8.96
N HIS A 82 -2.82 5.80 -8.76
CA HIS A 82 -4.03 6.55 -8.43
C HIS A 82 -4.67 7.15 -9.70
N PRO A 83 -6.00 7.06 -9.93
CA PRO A 83 -7.00 6.45 -9.04
C PRO A 83 -6.87 4.93 -8.98
N PHE A 84 -7.19 4.36 -7.81
CA PHE A 84 -7.03 2.93 -7.59
C PHE A 84 -8.07 2.12 -8.38
N ARG A 85 -7.65 0.97 -8.90
CA ARG A 85 -8.53 -0.02 -9.54
C ARG A 85 -8.55 -1.30 -8.74
N ALA A 86 -9.73 -1.82 -8.43
CA ALA A 86 -9.90 -3.01 -7.56
C ALA A 86 -9.00 -4.18 -7.97
N MET A 87 -8.99 -4.56 -9.26
CA MET A 87 -8.16 -5.67 -9.73
C MET A 87 -6.66 -5.41 -9.60
N ASN A 88 -6.21 -4.17 -9.77
CA ASN A 88 -4.80 -3.82 -9.60
C ASN A 88 -4.42 -3.85 -8.11
N MET A 89 -5.30 -3.33 -7.25
CA MET A 89 -5.09 -3.31 -5.81
C MET A 89 -5.05 -4.71 -5.21
N ILE A 90 -5.95 -5.61 -5.62
CA ILE A 90 -5.92 -7.03 -5.22
C ILE A 90 -4.59 -7.67 -5.61
N ARG A 91 -4.15 -7.53 -6.87
CA ARG A 91 -2.90 -8.13 -7.35
C ARG A 91 -1.69 -7.69 -6.53
N VAL A 92 -1.55 -6.38 -6.30
CA VAL A 92 -0.42 -5.84 -5.53
C VAL A 92 -0.49 -6.29 -4.07
N LEU A 93 -1.66 -6.30 -3.45
CA LEU A 93 -1.82 -6.75 -2.07
C LEU A 93 -1.53 -8.26 -1.91
N GLU A 94 -1.87 -9.08 -2.90
CA GLU A 94 -1.48 -10.50 -2.93
C GLU A 94 0.03 -10.68 -3.07
N ASP A 95 0.67 -9.91 -3.95
CA ASP A 95 2.13 -9.96 -4.12
C ASP A 95 2.84 -9.57 -2.82
N VAL A 96 2.34 -8.55 -2.12
CA VAL A 96 2.86 -8.13 -0.82
C VAL A 96 2.61 -9.18 0.26
N ALA A 97 1.40 -9.74 0.33
CA ALA A 97 1.06 -10.78 1.31
C ALA A 97 1.99 -12.00 1.17
N ARG A 98 2.35 -12.39 -0.06
CA ARG A 98 3.28 -13.48 -0.34
C ARG A 98 4.73 -13.17 -0.01
N ALA A 99 5.11 -11.89 -0.05
CA ALA A 99 6.46 -11.44 0.27
C ALA A 99 6.69 -11.25 1.79
N LEU A 100 5.61 -11.09 2.57
CA LEU A 100 5.69 -10.99 4.02
C LEU A 100 6.01 -12.36 4.65
N PRO A 101 6.86 -12.41 5.70
CA PRO A 101 7.10 -13.65 6.43
C PRO A 101 5.81 -14.16 7.10
N GLY A 102 5.66 -15.49 7.10
CA GLY A 102 4.53 -16.21 7.71
C GLY A 102 4.50 -16.11 9.22
#